data_AF-A0A4Q3EE74-F1
#
_entry.id   AF-A0A4Q3EE74-F1
#
_cell.length_a   1.000
_cell.length_b   1.000
_cell.length_c   1.000
_cell.angle_alpha   90.00
_cell.angle_beta   90.00
_cell.angle_gamma   90.00
#
_symmetry.space_group_name_H-M   'P 1'
#
loop_
_entity.id
_entity.type
_entity.pdbx_description
1 polymer ?
#
loop_
_entity_poly.entity_id
_entity_poly.type
_entity_poly.pdbx_seq_one_letter_code
_entity_poly.pdbx_strand_id
1 'polypeptide(L)'
;MIQPKNDWDWKNAQTLIGDIKGQNEGFGRSLWKSTTKGEFYWPVAGIQLSDTVYIFCSGVKLTGTGTLGFDYSGQNVLAKMKFPEMKVVGYKTLQDFYSIHYGIGFINDKKTGYTYVYGIKTVPKNNDLYVARFPTKNPNTLWEAWDGKNWNSNMAKAACIKSNVGATPYISKVKNKILMVSSAYSVGCDMGKDISSATSSRFMGPFSDLKTIYTIPDRLNGHSPFFYVPASHPEYINSKNELLVTYCINGYGTCVTGCNDGRMEADRYRVRGICVPLSLIDPALK
;
A
#
# COMPACT_ATOMS: atom_id res chain seq x y z
N MET A 1 9.59 -4.56 11.33
CA MET A 1 10.83 -3.80 11.61
C MET A 1 10.42 -2.37 11.90
N ILE A 2 11.02 -1.71 12.89
CA ILE A 2 10.91 -0.26 13.08
C ILE A 2 12.33 0.31 13.04
N GLN A 3 12.58 1.20 12.08
CA GLN A 3 13.80 1.99 12.04
C GLN A 3 13.60 3.26 12.87
N PRO A 4 14.46 3.56 13.85
CA PRO A 4 14.40 4.82 14.58
C PRO A 4 14.61 6.02 13.64
N LYS A 5 14.00 7.16 13.97
CA LYS A 5 14.13 8.39 13.19
C LYS A 5 15.60 8.83 13.15
N ASN A 6 16.12 9.10 11.95
CA ASN A 6 17.50 9.57 11.70
C ASN A 6 18.60 8.60 12.15
N ASP A 7 18.26 7.35 12.44
CA ASP A 7 19.23 6.29 12.67
C ASP A 7 19.18 5.38 11.44
N TRP A 8 20.31 5.21 10.76
CA TRP A 8 20.44 4.33 9.61
C TRP A 8 21.38 3.15 9.90
N ASP A 9 21.87 3.01 11.14
CA ASP A 9 22.51 1.78 11.56
C ASP A 9 21.42 0.71 11.71
N TRP A 10 21.46 -0.28 10.81
CA TRP A 10 20.48 -1.36 10.79
C TRP A 10 20.48 -2.17 12.09
N LYS A 11 21.56 -2.15 12.88
CA LYS A 11 21.64 -2.83 14.18
C LYS A 11 20.71 -2.22 15.22
N ASN A 12 20.40 -0.93 15.07
CA ASN A 12 19.48 -0.21 15.96
C ASN A 12 18.02 -0.39 15.52
N ALA A 13 17.78 -1.00 14.35
CA ALA A 13 16.44 -1.33 13.89
C ALA A 13 15.87 -2.47 14.73
N GLN A 14 14.69 -2.23 15.31
CA GLN A 14 13.99 -3.27 16.04
C GLN A 14 13.27 -4.20 15.06
N THR A 15 13.59 -5.50 15.11
CA THR A 15 12.93 -6.55 14.32
C THR A 15 12.15 -7.49 15.23
N LEU A 16 11.22 -8.27 14.66
CA LEU A 16 10.41 -9.25 15.41
C LEU A 16 9.78 -8.62 16.68
N ILE A 17 9.14 -7.46 16.52
CA ILE A 17 8.55 -6.69 17.62
C ILE A 17 7.19 -7.29 17.97
N GLY A 18 6.87 -7.32 19.27
CA GLY A 18 5.63 -7.88 19.79
C GLY A 18 5.85 -9.23 20.48
N ASP A 19 4.85 -9.67 21.23
CA ASP A 19 4.93 -10.92 22.00
C ASP A 19 4.57 -12.11 21.12
N ILE A 20 5.22 -13.25 21.33
CA ILE A 20 4.82 -14.54 20.71
C ILE A 20 3.47 -15.01 21.29
N LYS A 21 3.17 -14.62 22.55
CA LYS A 21 2.00 -15.03 23.33
C LYS A 21 0.85 -14.01 23.23
N GLY A 22 0.45 -13.63 22.03
CA GLY A 22 -0.89 -13.07 21.83
C GLY A 22 -1.93 -14.19 21.81
N GLN A 23 -3.23 -13.90 21.99
CA GLN A 23 -4.32 -14.90 21.83
C GLN A 23 -4.43 -15.51 20.40
N ASN A 24 -3.46 -15.18 19.53
CA ASN A 24 -3.32 -15.54 18.11
C ASN A 24 -1.96 -16.20 17.87
N GLU A 25 -1.79 -17.41 18.41
CA GLU A 25 -0.53 -18.17 18.40
C GLU A 25 0.02 -18.48 16.99
N GLY A 26 -0.74 -18.24 15.92
CA GLY A 26 -0.37 -18.58 14.54
C GLY A 26 0.57 -17.62 13.80
N PHE A 27 0.73 -16.36 14.24
CA PHE A 27 1.39 -15.31 13.41
C PHE A 27 2.71 -14.75 13.95
N GLY A 28 3.26 -15.33 15.01
CA GLY A 28 4.53 -14.88 15.58
C GLY A 28 4.48 -13.44 16.10
N ARG A 29 5.62 -12.76 16.12
CA ARG A 29 5.76 -11.40 16.67
C ARG A 29 5.33 -10.35 15.64
N SER A 30 4.32 -9.54 15.98
CA SER A 30 3.88 -8.39 15.18
C SER A 30 3.75 -7.12 16.03
N LEU A 31 4.16 -5.99 15.45
CA LEU A 31 3.95 -4.66 16.01
C LEU A 31 2.45 -4.31 16.07
N TRP A 32 1.72 -4.66 15.01
CA TRP A 32 0.28 -4.43 14.89
C TRP A 32 -0.44 -5.68 15.38
N LYS A 33 -1.15 -5.54 16.51
CA LYS A 33 -1.80 -6.65 17.20
C LYS A 33 -3.27 -6.68 16.83
N SER A 34 -3.69 -7.73 16.12
CA SER A 34 -5.12 -7.98 15.92
C SER A 34 -5.80 -8.29 17.25
N THR A 35 -6.95 -7.68 17.48
CA THR A 35 -7.82 -8.00 18.62
C THR A 35 -8.74 -9.18 18.33
N THR A 36 -8.81 -9.65 17.09
CA THR A 36 -9.68 -10.75 16.66
C THR A 36 -8.92 -12.06 16.64
N LYS A 37 -9.49 -13.12 17.21
CA LYS A 37 -8.84 -14.43 17.26
C LYS A 37 -8.64 -15.02 15.85
N GLY A 38 -7.44 -15.53 15.54
CA GLY A 38 -7.13 -16.18 14.25
C GLY A 38 -6.85 -15.21 13.10
N GLU A 39 -6.76 -13.91 13.38
CA GLU A 39 -6.44 -12.87 12.40
C GLU A 39 -5.13 -12.16 12.73
N PHE A 40 -4.54 -11.53 11.71
CA PHE A 40 -3.44 -10.59 11.85
C PHE A 40 -3.73 -9.29 11.10
N TYR A 41 -3.02 -8.23 11.48
CA TYR A 41 -3.09 -6.95 10.80
C TYR A 41 -1.96 -6.82 9.80
N TRP A 42 -2.33 -6.64 8.52
CA TRP A 42 -1.40 -6.28 7.47
C TRP A 42 -1.40 -4.75 7.31
N PRO A 43 -0.29 -4.04 7.64
CA PRO A 43 -0.22 -2.61 7.43
C PRO A 43 -0.19 -2.28 5.92
N VAL A 44 -0.94 -1.26 5.53
CA VAL A 44 -0.96 -0.70 4.17
C VAL A 44 -0.24 0.65 4.20
N ALA A 45 -0.81 1.73 3.64
CA ALA A 45 -0.26 3.06 3.79
C ALA A 45 -0.68 3.69 5.13
N GLY A 46 0.00 4.77 5.47
CA GLY A 46 -0.32 5.60 6.63
C GLY A 46 -0.05 7.06 6.36
N ILE A 47 -0.45 7.90 7.32
CA ILE A 47 -0.24 9.35 7.28
C ILE A 47 0.05 9.88 8.68
N GLN A 48 1.03 10.77 8.77
CA GLN A 48 1.25 11.53 10.00
C GLN A 48 0.34 12.75 10.06
N LEU A 49 -0.46 12.85 11.11
CA LEU A 49 -1.26 14.02 11.45
C LEU A 49 -0.82 14.50 12.83
N SER A 50 -0.16 15.67 12.87
CA SER A 50 0.46 16.21 14.08
C SER A 50 1.49 15.24 14.70
N ASP A 51 1.29 14.82 15.96
CA ASP A 51 2.17 13.95 16.73
C ASP A 51 1.84 12.45 16.58
N THR A 52 0.92 12.11 15.68
CA THR A 52 0.38 10.76 15.57
C THR A 52 0.44 10.29 14.11
N VAL A 53 1.05 9.13 13.90
CA VAL A 53 0.99 8.39 12.64
C VAL A 53 -0.24 7.49 12.70
N TYR A 54 -1.09 7.61 11.68
CA TYR A 54 -2.26 6.77 11.47
C TYR A 54 -1.97 5.78 10.35
N ILE A 55 -2.08 4.49 10.63
CA ILE A 55 -1.74 3.42 9.68
C ILE A 55 -3.01 2.63 9.41
N PHE A 56 -3.37 2.46 8.13
CA PHE A 56 -4.43 1.53 7.78
C PHE A 56 -3.91 0.10 7.94
N CYS A 57 -4.63 -0.70 8.69
CA CYS A 57 -4.33 -2.11 8.88
C CYS A 57 -5.52 -2.93 8.38
N SER A 58 -5.26 -3.74 7.35
CA SER A 58 -6.22 -4.71 6.86
C SER A 58 -6.27 -5.90 7.82
N GLY A 59 -7.48 -6.32 8.20
CA GLY A 59 -7.66 -7.58 8.92
C GLY A 59 -7.53 -8.76 7.96
N VAL A 60 -6.62 -9.68 8.24
CA VAL A 60 -6.33 -10.83 7.36
C VAL A 60 -6.43 -12.14 8.15
N LYS A 61 -7.01 -13.15 7.52
CA LYS A 61 -7.12 -14.53 8.04
C LYS A 61 -6.39 -15.48 7.08
N LEU A 62 -5.82 -16.55 7.59
CA LEU A 62 -5.32 -17.63 6.75
C LEU A 62 -6.47 -18.54 6.32
N THR A 63 -6.46 -18.94 5.07
CA THR A 63 -7.47 -19.82 4.45
C THR A 63 -6.85 -21.10 3.88
N GLY A 64 -5.53 -21.18 3.82
CA GLY A 64 -4.81 -22.35 3.32
C GLY A 64 -3.29 -22.21 3.48
N THR A 65 -2.55 -23.04 2.77
CA THR A 65 -1.08 -23.02 2.73
C THR A 65 -0.58 -22.31 1.45
N GLY A 66 0.65 -21.79 1.49
CA GLY A 66 1.30 -21.15 0.34
C GLY A 66 1.06 -19.63 0.21
N THR A 67 1.66 -19.02 -0.81
CA THR A 67 1.77 -17.55 -0.99
C THR A 67 0.43 -16.83 -1.13
N LEU A 68 -0.63 -17.53 -1.52
CA LEU A 68 -2.00 -16.99 -1.70
C LEU A 68 -3.01 -17.60 -0.71
N GLY A 69 -2.55 -18.27 0.35
CA GLY A 69 -3.39 -18.95 1.35
C GLY A 69 -4.02 -18.01 2.39
N PHE A 70 -4.48 -16.82 1.98
CA PHE A 70 -5.06 -15.83 2.87
C PHE A 70 -6.32 -15.19 2.28
N ASP A 71 -7.12 -14.57 3.16
CA ASP A 71 -8.29 -13.81 2.78
C ASP A 71 -8.45 -12.59 3.70
N TYR A 72 -9.13 -11.55 3.21
CA TYR A 72 -9.44 -10.38 4.00
C TYR A 72 -10.66 -10.66 4.87
N SER A 73 -10.53 -10.44 6.17
CA SER A 73 -11.64 -10.60 7.13
C SER A 73 -12.68 -9.47 7.04
N GLY A 74 -12.30 -8.33 6.48
CA GLY A 74 -13.06 -7.08 6.56
C GLY A 74 -12.87 -6.30 7.87
N GLN A 75 -12.20 -6.89 8.86
CA GLN A 75 -11.94 -6.29 10.18
C GLN A 75 -10.79 -5.28 10.13
N ASN A 76 -11.01 -4.18 9.42
CA ASN A 76 -10.01 -3.15 9.20
C ASN A 76 -9.94 -2.19 10.38
N VAL A 77 -8.73 -1.72 10.69
CA VAL A 77 -8.50 -0.71 11.73
C VAL A 77 -7.62 0.42 11.24
N LEU A 78 -7.80 1.60 11.82
CA LEU A 78 -6.82 2.68 11.78
C LEU A 78 -5.99 2.61 13.05
N ALA A 79 -4.78 2.05 12.95
CA ALA A 79 -3.83 1.98 14.04
C ALA A 79 -3.22 3.37 14.30
N LYS A 80 -2.97 3.69 15.57
CA LYS A 80 -2.41 4.96 16.02
C LYS A 80 -1.06 4.73 16.66
N MET A 81 -0.06 5.43 16.16
CA MET A 81 1.30 5.38 16.68
C MET A 81 1.76 6.79 17.03
N LYS A 82 2.25 7.00 18.25
CA LYS A 82 2.85 8.28 18.65
C LYS A 82 4.21 8.46 17.99
N PHE A 83 4.48 9.67 17.53
CA PHE A 83 5.73 10.07 16.91
C PHE A 83 6.34 11.24 17.69
N PRO A 84 7.63 11.21 18.03
CA PRO A 84 8.67 10.31 17.51
C PRO A 84 8.88 8.99 18.27
N GLU A 85 8.07 8.68 19.28
CA GLU A 85 8.29 7.51 20.17
C GLU A 85 8.08 6.16 19.48
N MET A 86 7.43 6.15 18.32
CA MET A 86 7.09 4.96 17.53
C MET A 86 6.30 3.91 18.33
N LYS A 87 5.51 4.38 19.30
CA LYS A 87 4.70 3.53 20.18
C LYS A 87 3.26 3.44 19.69
N VAL A 88 2.77 2.22 19.48
CA VAL A 88 1.34 2.00 19.19
C VAL A 88 0.52 2.31 20.44
N VAL A 89 -0.42 3.24 20.32
CA VAL A 89 -1.25 3.75 21.44
C VAL A 89 -2.72 3.39 21.32
N GLY A 90 -3.15 2.81 20.19
CA GLY A 90 -4.50 2.31 20.05
C GLY A 90 -4.88 1.99 18.62
N TYR A 91 -6.10 1.47 18.48
CA TYR A 91 -6.71 1.10 17.21
C TYR A 91 -8.11 1.69 17.16
N LYS A 92 -8.53 2.13 15.98
CA LYS A 92 -9.93 2.49 15.70
C LYS A 92 -10.48 1.51 14.68
N THR A 93 -11.46 0.69 15.06
CA THR A 93 -12.22 -0.12 14.12
C THR A 93 -12.89 0.77 13.08
N LEU A 94 -12.71 0.42 11.81
CA LEU A 94 -13.29 1.11 10.67
C LEU A 94 -14.64 0.50 10.30
N GLN A 95 -15.47 1.27 9.62
CA GLN A 95 -16.77 0.81 9.13
C GLN A 95 -16.61 -0.19 7.97
N ASP A 96 -17.71 -0.88 7.62
CA ASP A 96 -17.73 -1.71 6.42
C ASP A 96 -17.53 -0.85 5.15
N PHE A 97 -16.70 -1.36 4.25
CA PHE A 97 -16.33 -0.73 3.00
C PHE A 97 -16.88 -1.48 1.77
N TYR A 98 -17.77 -2.46 1.96
CA TYR A 98 -18.51 -3.13 0.88
C TYR A 98 -17.58 -3.67 -0.23
N SER A 99 -16.57 -4.44 0.20
CA SER A 99 -15.52 -5.04 -0.63
C SER A 99 -14.53 -4.07 -1.27
N ILE A 100 -14.53 -2.79 -0.88
CA ILE A 100 -13.48 -1.84 -1.28
C ILE A 100 -12.34 -1.89 -0.26
N HIS A 101 -11.15 -2.23 -0.73
CA HIS A 101 -9.92 -2.27 0.04
C HIS A 101 -9.27 -0.88 0.03
N TYR A 102 -9.65 -0.03 0.98
CA TYR A 102 -9.02 1.27 1.22
C TYR A 102 -7.63 1.16 1.86
N GLY A 103 -6.93 2.29 1.92
CA GLY A 103 -5.65 2.41 2.60
C GLY A 103 -4.43 2.34 1.68
N ILE A 104 -4.63 2.27 0.35
CA ILE A 104 -3.54 2.25 -0.64
C ILE A 104 -2.88 3.62 -0.88
N GLY A 105 -3.31 4.64 -0.13
CA GLY A 105 -2.73 5.98 -0.19
C GLY A 105 -3.58 6.97 0.61
N PHE A 106 -2.89 7.89 1.29
CA PHE A 106 -3.49 8.94 2.08
C PHE A 106 -2.97 10.30 1.61
N ILE A 107 -3.87 11.27 1.45
CA ILE A 107 -3.50 12.64 1.11
C ILE A 107 -4.22 13.62 2.03
N ASN A 108 -3.47 14.29 2.90
CA ASN A 108 -3.97 15.40 3.71
C ASN A 108 -4.07 16.67 2.85
N ASP A 109 -5.27 17.22 2.75
CA ASP A 109 -5.50 18.52 2.12
C ASP A 109 -5.87 19.58 3.16
N LYS A 110 -4.89 20.41 3.49
CA LYS A 110 -5.06 21.50 4.46
C LYS A 110 -6.12 22.53 4.03
N LYS A 111 -6.39 22.66 2.72
CA LYS A 111 -7.37 23.64 2.20
C LYS A 111 -8.80 23.22 2.53
N THR A 112 -9.13 21.96 2.28
CA THR A 112 -10.47 21.42 2.60
C THR A 112 -10.59 20.98 4.06
N GLY A 113 -9.47 20.71 4.75
CA GLY A 113 -9.47 20.17 6.11
C GLY A 113 -9.80 18.68 6.18
N TYR A 114 -9.71 17.98 5.04
CA TYR A 114 -9.96 16.55 4.91
C TYR A 114 -8.69 15.78 4.55
N THR A 115 -8.64 14.54 5.02
CA THR A 115 -7.68 13.54 4.55
C THR A 115 -8.41 12.60 3.62
N TYR A 116 -7.92 12.52 2.38
CA TYR A 116 -8.42 11.62 1.36
C TYR A 116 -7.74 10.26 1.47
N VAL A 117 -8.50 9.19 1.28
CA VAL A 117 -8.02 7.81 1.33
C VAL A 117 -8.48 7.09 0.08
N TYR A 118 -7.54 6.43 -0.58
CA TYR A 118 -7.82 5.69 -1.82
C TYR A 118 -7.97 4.21 -1.52
N GLY A 119 -8.78 3.55 -2.33
CA GLY A 119 -9.06 2.13 -2.23
C GLY A 119 -9.34 1.49 -3.57
N ILE A 120 -9.29 0.16 -3.59
CA ILE A 120 -9.59 -0.63 -4.79
C ILE A 120 -10.71 -1.62 -4.55
N LYS A 121 -11.49 -1.87 -5.59
CA LYS A 121 -12.37 -3.04 -5.68
C LYS A 121 -11.84 -3.96 -6.76
N THR A 122 -11.62 -5.22 -6.40
CA THR A 122 -11.20 -6.24 -7.36
C THR A 122 -12.33 -6.50 -8.37
N VAL A 123 -11.98 -6.46 -9.64
CA VAL A 123 -12.83 -6.84 -10.77
C VAL A 123 -12.12 -7.95 -11.56
N PRO A 124 -12.80 -8.71 -12.43
CA PRO A 124 -12.14 -9.78 -13.19
C PRO A 124 -10.87 -9.28 -13.91
N LYS A 125 -9.71 -9.83 -13.52
CA LYS A 125 -8.37 -9.53 -14.07
C LYS A 125 -7.85 -8.10 -13.83
N ASN A 126 -8.50 -7.27 -13.01
CA ASN A 126 -8.05 -5.90 -12.74
C ASN A 126 -8.61 -5.35 -11.42
N ASN A 127 -8.40 -4.06 -11.17
CA ASN A 127 -9.01 -3.32 -10.08
C ASN A 127 -9.63 -2.02 -10.58
N ASP A 128 -10.66 -1.58 -9.85
CA ASP A 128 -11.28 -0.25 -9.97
C ASP A 128 -10.88 0.60 -8.77
N LEU A 129 -10.60 1.89 -9.00
CA LEU A 129 -10.16 2.85 -8.00
C LEU A 129 -11.33 3.64 -7.43
N TYR A 130 -11.30 3.85 -6.12
CA TYR A 130 -12.29 4.59 -5.33
C TYR A 130 -11.59 5.57 -4.40
N VAL A 131 -12.33 6.58 -3.93
CA VAL A 131 -11.85 7.56 -2.95
C VAL A 131 -12.87 7.80 -1.86
N ALA A 132 -12.39 7.83 -0.63
CA ALA A 132 -13.10 8.24 0.56
C ALA A 132 -12.35 9.39 1.24
N ARG A 133 -12.96 9.99 2.27
CA ARG A 133 -12.30 11.00 3.10
C ARG A 133 -12.80 10.97 4.55
N PHE A 134 -12.02 11.58 5.44
CA PHE A 134 -12.43 11.90 6.79
C PHE A 134 -11.88 13.29 7.19
N PRO A 135 -12.52 14.00 8.14
CA PRO A 135 -12.01 15.28 8.64
C PRO A 135 -10.64 15.10 9.29
N THR A 136 -9.61 15.82 8.83
CA THR A 136 -8.23 15.67 9.31
C THR A 136 -8.11 15.90 10.82
N LYS A 137 -8.93 16.80 11.37
CA LYS A 137 -8.96 17.10 12.82
C LYS A 137 -9.61 16.00 13.65
N ASN A 138 -10.37 15.08 13.04
CA ASN A 138 -11.02 13.98 13.73
C ASN A 138 -10.93 12.67 12.93
N PRO A 139 -9.76 12.01 12.91
CA PRO A 139 -9.56 10.76 12.16
C PRO A 139 -10.37 9.55 12.65
N ASN A 140 -11.12 9.70 13.76
CA ASN A 140 -11.95 8.65 14.33
C ASN A 140 -13.40 8.68 13.85
N THR A 141 -13.80 9.67 13.06
CA THR A 141 -15.16 9.70 12.50
C THR A 141 -15.34 8.60 11.47
N LEU A 142 -16.60 8.33 11.15
CA LEU A 142 -16.93 7.60 9.94
C LEU A 142 -16.39 8.35 8.72
N TRP A 143 -15.96 7.59 7.73
CA TRP A 143 -15.50 8.08 6.45
C TRP A 143 -16.68 8.32 5.52
N GLU A 144 -16.48 9.25 4.59
CA GLU A 144 -17.42 9.56 3.52
C GLU A 144 -16.83 9.07 2.19
N ALA A 145 -17.57 8.27 1.43
CA ALA A 145 -17.20 7.88 0.07
C ALA A 145 -17.62 8.95 -0.94
N TRP A 146 -16.86 9.10 -2.02
CA TRP A 146 -17.34 9.83 -3.18
C TRP A 146 -18.37 8.99 -3.95
N ASP A 147 -19.59 9.51 -4.12
CA ASP A 147 -20.68 8.80 -4.82
C ASP A 147 -20.79 9.14 -6.32
N GLY A 148 -19.81 9.88 -6.85
CA GLY A 148 -19.82 10.40 -8.21
C GLY A 148 -20.30 11.85 -8.30
N LYS A 149 -21.03 12.35 -7.29
CA LYS A 149 -21.56 13.71 -7.26
C LYS A 149 -21.28 14.43 -5.94
N ASN A 150 -21.41 13.72 -4.82
CA ASN A 150 -21.30 14.24 -3.47
C ASN A 150 -20.48 13.28 -2.57
N TRP A 151 -20.16 13.76 -1.38
CA TRP A 151 -19.60 12.93 -0.31
C TRP A 151 -20.74 12.29 0.49
N ASN A 152 -20.67 10.97 0.66
CA ASN A 152 -21.74 10.18 1.23
C ASN A 152 -21.22 9.33 2.40
N SER A 153 -21.88 9.39 3.55
CA SER A 153 -21.54 8.55 4.71
C SER A 153 -21.89 7.07 4.50
N ASN A 154 -22.77 6.77 3.54
CA ASN A 154 -23.04 5.39 3.13
C ASN A 154 -21.98 4.90 2.13
N MET A 155 -21.04 4.09 2.62
CA MET A 155 -19.93 3.55 1.82
C MET A 155 -20.38 2.66 0.66
N ALA A 156 -21.59 2.08 0.71
CA ALA A 156 -22.12 1.27 -0.40
C ALA A 156 -22.40 2.10 -1.67
N LYS A 157 -22.47 3.43 -1.56
CA LYS A 157 -22.68 4.34 -2.68
C LYS A 157 -21.39 4.78 -3.37
N ALA A 158 -20.23 4.26 -2.96
CA ALA A 158 -18.95 4.64 -3.53
C ALA A 158 -18.93 4.41 -5.05
N ALA A 159 -18.59 5.46 -5.80
CA ALA A 159 -18.46 5.40 -7.25
C ALA A 159 -17.00 5.19 -7.67
N CYS A 160 -16.81 4.37 -8.71
CA CYS A 160 -15.51 4.19 -9.34
C CYS A 160 -15.04 5.53 -9.94
N ILE A 161 -13.80 5.92 -9.64
CA ILE A 161 -13.16 7.15 -10.17
C ILE A 161 -12.13 6.85 -11.27
N LYS A 162 -11.68 5.60 -11.39
CA LYS A 162 -10.88 5.09 -12.51
C LYS A 162 -10.99 3.57 -12.56
N SER A 163 -11.34 3.03 -13.72
CA SER A 163 -11.25 1.59 -13.96
C SER A 163 -9.88 1.17 -14.49
N ASN A 164 -9.59 -0.12 -14.37
CA ASN A 164 -8.39 -0.77 -14.89
C ASN A 164 -7.08 -0.22 -14.33
N VAL A 165 -6.95 -0.19 -13.01
CA VAL A 165 -5.80 0.42 -12.33
C VAL A 165 -4.63 -0.52 -12.04
N GLY A 166 -4.61 -1.72 -12.62
CA GLY A 166 -3.55 -2.71 -12.41
C GLY A 166 -3.75 -3.53 -11.13
N ALA A 167 -2.76 -4.34 -10.77
CA ALA A 167 -2.91 -5.32 -9.68
C ALA A 167 -2.69 -4.74 -8.29
N THR A 168 -1.68 -3.88 -8.12
CA THR A 168 -1.32 -3.31 -6.81
C THR A 168 -1.03 -1.81 -6.91
N PRO A 169 -2.07 -0.97 -7.10
CA PRO A 169 -1.89 0.48 -7.16
C PRO A 169 -1.55 1.08 -5.80
N TYR A 170 -0.77 2.14 -5.81
CA TYR A 170 -0.44 2.98 -4.68
C TYR A 170 -0.64 4.45 -5.05
N ILE A 171 -1.22 5.23 -4.14
CA ILE A 171 -1.56 6.65 -4.37
C ILE A 171 -0.73 7.55 -3.45
N SER A 172 -0.14 8.58 -4.03
CA SER A 172 0.54 9.65 -3.29
C SER A 172 0.28 11.02 -3.91
N LYS A 173 0.58 12.08 -3.16
CA LYS A 173 0.62 13.44 -3.71
C LYS A 173 2.05 13.78 -4.11
N VAL A 174 2.27 14.06 -5.38
CA VAL A 174 3.56 14.47 -5.93
C VAL A 174 3.42 15.89 -6.47
N LYS A 175 4.11 16.84 -5.84
CA LYS A 175 3.96 18.28 -6.12
C LYS A 175 2.47 18.68 -6.11
N ASN A 176 1.95 19.14 -7.25
CA ASN A 176 0.57 19.58 -7.46
C ASN A 176 -0.35 18.49 -8.05
N LYS A 177 0.13 17.25 -8.21
CA LYS A 177 -0.63 16.13 -8.78
C LYS A 177 -0.88 15.04 -7.74
N ILE A 178 -1.90 14.26 -8.04
CA ILE A 178 -2.14 12.96 -7.42
C ILE A 178 -1.56 11.93 -8.35
N LEU A 179 -0.59 11.17 -7.85
CA LEU A 179 0.10 10.14 -8.59
C LEU A 179 -0.44 8.78 -8.15
N MET A 180 -0.78 7.97 -9.14
CA MET A 180 -0.93 6.53 -9.01
C MET A 180 0.28 5.85 -9.64
N VAL A 181 0.91 4.93 -8.91
CA VAL A 181 1.83 3.92 -9.48
C VAL A 181 1.21 2.55 -9.28
N SER A 182 1.31 1.66 -10.25
CA SER A 182 0.68 0.34 -10.19
C SER A 182 1.47 -0.71 -10.96
N SER A 183 1.38 -1.95 -10.51
CA SER A 183 1.97 -3.09 -11.20
C SER A 183 1.01 -3.64 -12.26
N ALA A 184 1.57 -4.15 -13.34
CA ALA A 184 0.89 -5.14 -14.17
C ALA A 184 0.44 -6.34 -13.33
N TYR A 185 -0.52 -7.11 -13.85
CA TYR A 185 -0.95 -8.34 -13.21
C TYR A 185 0.18 -9.38 -13.26
N SER A 186 0.73 -9.67 -12.09
CA SER A 186 1.81 -10.63 -11.87
C SER A 186 1.47 -11.35 -10.58
N VAL A 187 0.98 -12.59 -10.67
CA VAL A 187 0.71 -13.47 -9.52
C VAL A 187 1.53 -14.77 -9.59
N GLY A 188 2.53 -14.76 -10.48
CA GLY A 188 3.43 -15.86 -10.80
C GLY A 188 4.58 -15.35 -11.67
N CYS A 189 5.59 -16.20 -11.87
CA CYS A 189 6.68 -15.94 -12.80
C CYS A 189 6.18 -15.78 -14.25
N ASP A 190 6.96 -15.09 -15.08
CA ASP A 190 6.67 -14.86 -16.52
C ASP A 190 5.36 -14.17 -16.88
N MET A 191 4.67 -13.60 -15.90
CA MET A 191 3.45 -12.81 -16.11
C MET A 191 3.81 -11.35 -16.49
N GLY A 192 2.95 -10.39 -16.11
CA GLY A 192 3.25 -8.96 -16.30
C GLY A 192 4.59 -8.57 -15.69
N LYS A 193 5.23 -7.54 -16.24
CA LYS A 193 6.55 -7.02 -15.82
C LYS A 193 6.60 -5.50 -15.64
N ASP A 194 5.51 -4.82 -15.94
CA ASP A 194 5.50 -3.36 -16.05
C ASP A 194 5.03 -2.71 -14.76
N ILE A 195 5.70 -1.62 -14.39
CA ILE A 195 5.21 -0.63 -13.45
C ILE A 195 4.74 0.57 -14.28
N SER A 196 3.50 0.96 -14.07
CA SER A 196 2.84 2.05 -14.79
C SER A 196 2.39 3.15 -13.85
N SER A 197 2.25 4.36 -14.36
CA SER A 197 1.72 5.50 -13.63
C SER A 197 0.53 6.15 -14.32
N ALA A 198 -0.32 6.79 -13.52
CA ALA A 198 -1.32 7.75 -14.00
C ALA A 198 -1.40 8.94 -13.03
N THR A 199 -1.76 10.12 -13.54
CA THR A 199 -1.89 11.33 -12.72
C THR A 199 -3.28 11.93 -12.78
N SER A 200 -3.66 12.66 -11.75
CA SER A 200 -4.85 13.51 -11.71
C SER A 200 -4.52 14.86 -11.08
N SER A 201 -5.19 15.91 -11.53
CA SER A 201 -5.16 17.23 -10.89
C SER A 201 -6.21 17.40 -9.78
N ARG A 202 -7.07 16.40 -9.56
CA ARG A 202 -8.20 16.43 -8.60
C ARG A 202 -8.29 15.12 -7.81
N PHE A 203 -8.74 15.19 -6.55
CA PHE A 203 -8.86 14.01 -5.67
C PHE A 203 -9.73 12.89 -6.24
N MET A 204 -10.78 13.23 -6.97
CA MET A 204 -11.75 12.30 -7.56
C MET A 204 -11.49 12.02 -9.04
N GLY A 205 -10.34 12.40 -9.58
CA GLY A 205 -10.06 12.28 -11.01
C GLY A 205 -10.63 13.42 -11.87
N PRO A 206 -10.64 13.26 -13.20
CA PRO A 206 -10.20 12.06 -13.91
C PRO A 206 -8.68 11.86 -13.81
N PHE A 207 -8.28 10.60 -13.72
CA PHE A 207 -6.87 10.20 -13.85
C PHE A 207 -6.54 9.94 -15.33
N SER A 208 -5.32 10.24 -15.74
CA SER A 208 -4.79 9.89 -17.05
C SER A 208 -4.83 8.37 -17.29
N ASP A 209 -4.58 7.97 -18.53
CA ASP A 209 -4.30 6.57 -18.84
C ASP A 209 -3.02 6.10 -18.15
N LEU A 210 -2.95 4.79 -17.91
CA LEU A 210 -1.74 4.17 -17.38
C LEU A 210 -0.65 4.21 -18.44
N LYS A 211 0.49 4.76 -18.07
CA LYS A 211 1.71 4.80 -18.88
C LYS A 211 2.79 3.98 -18.19
N THR A 212 3.39 3.03 -18.89
CA THR A 212 4.56 2.30 -18.37
C THR A 212 5.71 3.26 -18.12
N ILE A 213 6.25 3.23 -16.91
CA ILE A 213 7.40 4.04 -16.48
C ILE A 213 8.62 3.18 -16.20
N TYR A 214 8.44 1.87 -16.05
CA TYR A 214 9.52 0.91 -15.82
C TYR A 214 9.08 -0.50 -16.20
N THR A 215 9.98 -1.29 -16.77
CA THR A 215 9.79 -2.72 -17.03
C THR A 215 10.85 -3.49 -16.28
N ILE A 216 10.43 -4.47 -15.48
CA ILE A 216 11.33 -5.24 -14.61
C ILE A 216 12.32 -6.06 -15.44
N PRO A 217 13.63 -5.81 -15.27
CA PRO A 217 14.66 -6.49 -16.04
C PRO A 217 15.08 -7.83 -15.41
N ASP A 218 14.77 -8.05 -14.12
CA ASP A 218 15.19 -9.22 -13.36
C ASP A 218 14.85 -10.51 -14.12
N ARG A 219 15.86 -11.37 -14.23
CA ARG A 219 15.78 -12.70 -14.82
C ARG A 219 16.56 -13.71 -13.99
N LEU A 220 15.99 -14.91 -13.86
CA LEU A 220 16.67 -16.06 -13.28
C LEU A 220 16.30 -17.30 -14.07
N ASN A 221 17.29 -18.01 -14.61
CA ASN A 221 17.11 -19.18 -15.48
C ASN A 221 16.14 -18.91 -16.64
N GLY A 222 16.18 -17.70 -17.22
CA GLY A 222 15.30 -17.29 -18.31
C GLY A 222 13.93 -16.74 -17.88
N HIS A 223 13.54 -16.91 -16.62
CA HIS A 223 12.22 -16.52 -16.10
C HIS A 223 12.23 -15.13 -15.46
N SER A 224 11.12 -14.38 -15.56
CA SER A 224 10.91 -13.13 -14.81
C SER A 224 10.18 -13.37 -13.49
N PRO A 225 10.41 -12.53 -12.46
CA PRO A 225 9.85 -12.78 -11.14
C PRO A 225 8.36 -12.45 -11.03
N PHE A 226 7.74 -12.96 -9.97
CA PHE A 226 6.54 -12.37 -9.41
C PHE A 226 6.93 -11.09 -8.65
N PHE A 227 6.24 -9.98 -8.88
CA PHE A 227 6.48 -8.72 -8.18
C PHE A 227 5.17 -8.00 -7.85
N TYR A 228 5.22 -7.08 -6.88
CA TYR A 228 4.03 -6.34 -6.43
C TYR A 228 4.36 -5.05 -5.68
N VAL A 229 3.30 -4.28 -5.40
CA VAL A 229 3.22 -3.08 -4.55
C VAL A 229 4.33 -2.08 -4.89
N PRO A 230 4.34 -1.52 -6.12
CA PRO A 230 5.06 -0.29 -6.34
C PRO A 230 4.53 0.79 -5.39
N ALA A 231 5.41 1.49 -4.69
CA ALA A 231 5.09 2.62 -3.82
C ALA A 231 5.97 3.79 -4.20
N SER A 232 5.35 4.97 -4.37
CA SER A 232 6.07 6.21 -4.64
C SER A 232 6.40 6.91 -3.34
N HIS A 233 7.59 7.50 -3.24
CA HIS A 233 8.07 8.21 -2.05
C HIS A 233 8.39 9.67 -2.38
N PRO A 234 7.37 10.56 -2.39
CA PRO A 234 7.55 11.98 -2.74
C PRO A 234 8.53 12.73 -1.83
N GLU A 235 8.77 12.24 -0.61
CA GLU A 235 9.76 12.76 0.34
C GLU A 235 11.22 12.56 -0.12
N TYR A 236 11.46 11.68 -1.10
CA TYR A 236 12.78 11.40 -1.68
C TYR A 236 12.90 11.85 -3.13
N ILE A 237 12.17 12.90 -3.54
CA ILE A 237 12.43 13.55 -4.82
C ILE A 237 13.81 14.21 -4.74
N ASN A 238 14.73 13.76 -5.60
CA ASN A 238 16.12 14.22 -5.59
C ASN A 238 16.32 15.55 -6.35
N SER A 239 17.55 16.07 -6.33
CA SER A 239 17.92 17.31 -7.02
C SER A 239 17.82 17.25 -8.55
N LYS A 240 17.70 16.04 -9.13
CA LYS A 240 17.49 15.81 -10.57
C LYS A 240 16.01 15.73 -10.96
N ASN A 241 15.08 16.04 -10.04
CA ASN A 241 13.64 15.85 -10.24
C ASN A 241 13.28 14.39 -10.57
N GLU A 242 13.90 13.43 -9.88
CA GLU A 242 13.56 12.01 -9.97
C GLU A 242 12.87 11.56 -8.68
N LEU A 243 11.78 10.82 -8.84
CA LEU A 243 10.99 10.24 -7.77
C LEU A 243 11.49 8.83 -7.45
N LEU A 244 11.77 8.56 -6.18
CA LEU A 244 11.99 7.18 -5.72
C LEU A 244 10.68 6.40 -5.78
N VAL A 245 10.69 5.28 -6.50
CA VAL A 245 9.62 4.27 -6.49
C VAL A 245 10.24 2.95 -6.04
N THR A 246 9.64 2.32 -5.03
CA THR A 246 10.04 0.99 -4.56
C THR A 246 9.04 -0.06 -4.95
N TYR A 247 9.45 -1.30 -5.16
CA TYR A 247 8.55 -2.45 -5.40
C TYR A 247 9.13 -3.71 -4.76
N CYS A 248 8.32 -4.74 -4.55
CA CYS A 248 8.77 -6.01 -3.98
C CYS A 248 8.90 -7.06 -5.07
N ILE A 249 10.02 -7.80 -5.07
CA ILE A 249 10.14 -9.08 -5.76
C ILE A 249 9.75 -10.19 -4.80
N ASN A 250 8.96 -11.14 -5.28
CA ASN A 250 8.52 -12.32 -4.53
C ASN A 250 8.85 -13.61 -5.26
N GLY A 251 10.15 -13.81 -5.42
CA GLY A 251 10.72 -14.97 -6.08
C GLY A 251 10.25 -15.14 -7.52
N TYR A 252 10.37 -16.38 -7.99
CA TYR A 252 10.07 -16.79 -9.35
C TYR A 252 8.99 -17.87 -9.38
N GLY A 253 8.07 -17.84 -8.39
CA GLY A 253 6.97 -18.78 -8.28
C GLY A 253 7.42 -20.25 -8.36
N THR A 254 6.80 -21.00 -9.25
CA THR A 254 7.14 -22.40 -9.57
C THR A 254 8.17 -22.54 -10.69
N CYS A 255 8.58 -21.45 -11.34
CA CYS A 255 9.53 -21.52 -12.47
C CYS A 255 10.97 -21.79 -12.03
N VAL A 256 11.33 -21.42 -10.80
CA VAL A 256 12.66 -21.65 -10.24
C VAL A 256 12.51 -22.19 -8.83
N THR A 257 13.30 -23.21 -8.48
CA THR A 257 13.38 -23.75 -7.11
C THR A 257 13.68 -22.62 -6.12
N GLY A 258 12.71 -22.34 -5.25
CA GLY A 258 12.77 -21.22 -4.31
C GLY A 258 13.54 -21.52 -3.03
N CYS A 259 13.73 -22.79 -2.68
CA CYS A 259 14.32 -23.23 -1.43
C CYS A 259 15.52 -24.16 -1.70
N ASN A 260 16.69 -23.76 -1.22
CA ASN A 260 17.92 -24.55 -1.22
C ASN A 260 18.26 -24.88 0.24
N ASP A 261 18.31 -26.15 0.61
CA ASP A 261 18.60 -26.61 1.99
C ASP A 261 17.79 -25.92 3.09
N GLY A 262 16.48 -25.78 2.86
CA GLY A 262 15.56 -25.16 3.82
C GLY A 262 15.63 -23.64 3.88
N ARG A 263 16.40 -22.99 3.00
CA ARG A 263 16.52 -21.52 2.94
C ARG A 263 16.17 -20.98 1.56
N MET A 264 15.47 -19.85 1.56
CA MET A 264 15.32 -19.05 0.36
C MET A 264 16.55 -18.15 0.21
N GLU A 265 17.03 -17.97 -1.02
CA GLU A 265 18.03 -16.93 -1.30
C GLU A 265 17.48 -15.57 -0.87
N ALA A 266 18.15 -14.90 0.06
CA ALA A 266 17.71 -13.62 0.64
C ALA A 266 17.47 -12.54 -0.44
N ASP A 267 18.14 -12.71 -1.56
CA ASP A 267 18.11 -11.81 -2.70
C ASP A 267 16.86 -11.96 -3.59
N ARG A 268 16.04 -12.99 -3.35
CA ARG A 268 14.85 -13.34 -4.14
C ARG A 268 13.53 -12.91 -3.49
N TYR A 269 13.53 -12.43 -2.24
CA TYR A 269 12.34 -11.84 -1.60
C TYR A 269 12.72 -10.52 -0.91
N ARG A 270 12.70 -9.42 -1.66
CA ARG A 270 13.11 -8.11 -1.14
C ARG A 270 12.55 -6.94 -1.93
N VAL A 271 12.63 -5.78 -1.29
CA VAL A 271 12.35 -4.49 -1.91
C VAL A 271 13.45 -4.14 -2.91
N ARG A 272 13.05 -3.56 -4.03
CA ARG A 272 13.87 -2.91 -5.06
C ARG A 272 13.47 -1.44 -5.14
N GLY A 273 14.37 -0.59 -5.64
CA GLY A 273 14.12 0.84 -5.83
C GLY A 273 14.58 1.32 -7.20
N ILE A 274 13.82 2.23 -7.78
CA ILE A 274 14.15 2.94 -9.02
C ILE A 274 13.93 4.44 -8.83
N CYS A 275 14.76 5.25 -9.50
CA CYS A 275 14.54 6.70 -9.61
C CYS A 275 13.86 6.98 -10.95
N VAL A 276 12.65 7.54 -10.92
CA VAL A 276 11.85 7.81 -12.12
C VAL A 276 11.83 9.32 -12.37
N PRO A 277 12.32 9.82 -13.52
CA PRO A 277 12.21 11.24 -13.85
C PRO A 277 10.75 11.71 -13.80
N LEU A 278 10.48 12.81 -13.10
CA LEU A 278 9.11 13.33 -12.98
C LEU A 278 8.49 13.64 -14.35
N SER A 279 9.29 14.06 -15.32
CA SER A 279 8.85 14.30 -16.70
C SER A 279 8.44 13.04 -17.46
N LEU A 280 8.92 11.86 -17.06
CA LEU A 280 8.48 10.59 -17.62
C LEU A 280 7.07 10.25 -17.13
N ILE A 281 6.74 10.62 -15.89
CA ILE A 281 5.42 10.44 -15.27
C ILE A 281 4.40 11.42 -15.86
N ASP A 282 4.68 12.72 -15.74
CA ASP A 282 3.82 13.80 -16.23
C ASP A 282 4.71 15.03 -16.52
N PRO A 283 4.75 15.55 -17.76
CA PRO A 283 5.56 16.72 -18.10
C PRO A 283 5.28 17.97 -17.24
N ALA A 284 4.09 18.08 -16.67
CA ALA A 284 3.71 19.18 -15.78
C ALA A 284 4.28 19.05 -14.35
N LEU A 285 4.98 17.95 -14.03
CA LEU A 285 5.68 17.74 -12.76
C LEU A 285 7.15 18.20 -12.78
N LYS A 286 7.63 18.83 -13.86
CA LYS A 286 8.96 19.45 -13.88
C LYS A 286 9.09 20.54 -12.81
#